data_AF-V7CW59-F1
#
_entry.id   AF-V7CW59-F1
#
_cell.length_a   1.000
_cell.length_b   1.000
_cell.length_c   1.000
_cell.angle_alpha   90.00
_cell.angle_beta   90.00
_cell.angle_gamma   90.00
#
_symmetry.space_group_name_H-M   'P 1'
#
loop_
_entity.id
_entity.type
_entity.pdbx_description
1 polymer ?
#
loop_
_entity_poly.entity_id
_entity_poly.type
_entity_poly.pdbx_seq_one_letter_code
_entity_poly.pdbx_strand_id
1 'polypeptide(L)'
;IQGKLYLRIDQKGEGAKWRRTVGQELYSPLMLAFTEQDGDNLLHFAASTFSGTDSSYNLPNNIALLTLQEFKNGKVLVRLAHLYEIGEDNNYSVMASVELKKLFPNKKINKVTEMSLSANQERVEMEKRKLDWKVEGSTDEPKVVRGGPVDPTNLVVELAPMEIRTFFIDLNPLQTVSEAENHMANYQSIQ
;
A
#
# COMPACT_ATOMS: atom_id res chain seq x y z
N ILE A 1 20.18 -1.54 -27.12
CA ILE A 1 19.33 -1.23 -25.95
C ILE A 1 18.02 -0.67 -26.49
N GLN A 2 16.87 -1.24 -26.12
CA GLN A 2 15.54 -0.77 -26.55
C GLN A 2 14.77 -0.27 -25.32
N GLY A 3 14.11 0.88 -25.45
CA GLY A 3 13.35 1.51 -24.36
C GLY A 3 12.22 2.38 -24.90
N LYS A 4 11.41 2.93 -24.00
CA LYS A 4 10.28 3.83 -24.33
C LYS A 4 10.46 5.15 -23.59
N LEU A 5 10.21 6.26 -24.28
CA LEU A 5 10.15 7.61 -23.70
C LEU A 5 8.72 8.13 -23.87
N TYR A 6 8.15 8.68 -22.80
CA TYR A 6 6.81 9.25 -22.80
C TYR A 6 6.93 10.77 -22.61
N LEU A 7 6.39 11.54 -23.55
CA LEU A 7 6.36 13.00 -23.52
C LEU A 7 4.91 13.48 -23.55
N ARG A 8 4.59 14.44 -22.69
CA ARG A 8 3.28 15.12 -22.68
C ARG A 8 3.49 16.61 -22.41
N ILE A 9 2.69 17.43 -23.06
CA ILE A 9 2.67 18.89 -22.88
C ILE A 9 1.34 19.23 -22.22
N ASP A 10 1.39 19.81 -21.03
CA ASP A 10 0.23 20.20 -20.23
C ASP A 10 0.25 21.70 -19.93
N GLN A 11 -0.90 22.25 -19.56
CA GLN A 11 -0.98 23.61 -19.03
C GLN A 11 -0.22 23.74 -17.70
N LYS A 12 0.18 24.97 -17.36
CA LYS A 12 0.90 25.24 -16.12
C LYS A 12 0.06 24.78 -14.92
N GLY A 13 0.61 23.88 -14.11
CA GLY A 13 -0.03 23.31 -12.92
C GLY A 13 -0.63 21.91 -13.12
N GLU A 14 -0.89 21.48 -14.36
CA GLU A 14 -1.60 20.21 -14.63
C GLU A 14 -0.66 19.02 -14.88
N GLY A 15 0.60 19.29 -15.24
CA GLY A 15 1.55 18.24 -15.60
C GLY A 15 1.96 17.32 -14.45
N ALA A 16 1.81 17.78 -13.19
CA ALA A 16 2.15 16.98 -12.01
C ALA A 16 1.31 15.71 -11.90
N LYS A 17 -0.01 15.85 -12.05
CA LYS A 17 -0.95 14.74 -12.02
C LYS A 17 -0.57 13.63 -12.99
N TRP A 18 -0.30 13.99 -14.24
CA TRP A 18 0.10 13.00 -15.25
C TRP A 18 1.42 12.33 -14.89
N ARG A 19 2.45 13.11 -14.50
CA ARG A 19 3.76 12.55 -14.11
C ARG A 19 3.66 11.56 -12.96
N ARG A 20 2.86 11.86 -11.92
CA ARG A 20 2.71 10.99 -10.75
C ARG A 20 1.91 9.74 -11.06
N THR A 21 0.75 9.86 -11.69
CA THR A 21 -0.12 8.73 -12.01
C THR A 21 0.53 7.80 -13.04
N VAL A 22 0.96 8.32 -14.19
CA VAL A 22 1.55 7.49 -15.25
C VAL A 22 2.93 6.99 -14.83
N GLY A 23 3.69 7.77 -14.06
CA GLY A 23 4.95 7.29 -13.48
C GLY A 23 4.76 6.03 -12.63
N GLN A 24 3.69 5.98 -11.82
CA GLN A 24 3.39 4.81 -11.00
C GLN A 24 2.91 3.61 -11.84
N GLU A 25 2.08 3.84 -12.85
CA GLU A 25 1.63 2.78 -13.78
C GLU A 25 2.79 2.17 -14.57
N LEU A 26 3.75 3.01 -14.99
CA LEU A 26 4.96 2.55 -15.68
C LEU A 26 5.91 1.79 -14.75
N TYR A 27 5.99 2.18 -13.48
CA TYR A 27 6.78 1.47 -12.47
C TYR A 27 6.20 0.10 -12.10
N SER A 28 4.86 -0.02 -12.08
CA SER A 28 4.15 -1.25 -11.69
C SER A 28 3.12 -1.65 -12.75
N PRO A 29 3.57 -2.20 -13.90
CA PRO A 29 2.66 -2.63 -14.96
C PRO A 29 1.86 -3.87 -14.54
N LEU A 30 0.77 -4.14 -15.26
CA LEU A 30 0.01 -5.39 -15.10
C LEU A 30 0.89 -6.60 -15.43
N MET A 31 0.78 -7.63 -14.59
CA MET A 31 1.45 -8.91 -14.82
C MET A 31 0.54 -9.81 -15.66
N LEU A 32 1.08 -10.32 -16.77
CA LEU A 32 0.41 -11.28 -17.63
C LEU A 32 0.86 -12.69 -17.25
N ALA A 33 -0.10 -13.60 -17.07
CA ALA A 33 0.14 -15.02 -16.85
C ALA A 33 -0.58 -15.82 -17.93
N PHE A 34 0.10 -16.84 -18.45
CA PHE A 34 -0.41 -17.70 -19.51
C PHE A 34 -0.35 -19.16 -19.04
N THR A 35 -1.35 -19.94 -19.39
CA THR A 35 -1.37 -21.39 -19.19
C THR A 35 -1.82 -22.05 -20.49
N GLU A 36 -1.18 -23.15 -20.83
CA GLU A 36 -1.59 -23.99 -21.95
C GLU A 36 -2.72 -24.93 -21.49
N GLN A 37 -3.66 -25.21 -22.39
CA GLN A 37 -4.76 -26.13 -22.15
C GLN A 37 -4.86 -27.08 -23.35
N ASP A 38 -4.68 -28.37 -23.09
CA ASP A 38 -4.86 -29.43 -24.09
C ASP A 38 -6.29 -29.99 -24.03
N GLY A 39 -6.98 -29.93 -25.17
CA GLY A 39 -8.32 -30.50 -25.36
C GLY A 39 -9.50 -29.65 -24.83
N ASP A 40 -10.71 -30.20 -24.94
CA ASP A 40 -11.98 -29.52 -24.61
C ASP A 40 -12.25 -29.35 -23.10
N ASN A 41 -11.30 -29.72 -22.24
CA ASN A 41 -11.43 -29.57 -20.79
C ASN A 41 -11.17 -28.12 -20.37
N LEU A 42 -12.21 -27.28 -20.50
CA LEU A 42 -12.23 -25.89 -20.09
C LEU A 42 -11.69 -25.76 -18.66
N LEU A 43 -10.59 -25.01 -18.49
CA LEU A 43 -10.07 -24.67 -17.16
C LEU A 43 -11.14 -23.88 -16.40
N HIS A 44 -11.90 -24.57 -15.55
CA HIS A 44 -12.87 -23.96 -14.67
C HIS A 44 -12.15 -23.24 -13.54
N PHE A 45 -11.74 -21.99 -13.79
CA PHE A 45 -11.40 -21.09 -12.71
C PHE A 45 -12.67 -20.79 -11.91
N ALA A 46 -12.74 -21.28 -10.67
CA ALA A 46 -13.87 -21.02 -9.77
C ALA A 46 -14.09 -19.51 -9.54
N ALA A 47 -13.04 -18.71 -9.68
CA ALA A 47 -13.11 -17.25 -9.70
C ALA A 47 -12.22 -16.71 -10.84
N SER A 48 -12.82 -15.94 -11.75
CA SER A 48 -12.11 -15.26 -12.85
C SER A 48 -11.52 -13.91 -12.43
N THR A 49 -11.89 -13.42 -11.25
CA THR A 49 -11.42 -12.15 -10.68
C THR A 49 -11.11 -12.32 -9.20
N PHE A 50 -10.10 -11.60 -8.73
CA PHE A 50 -9.71 -11.57 -7.32
C PHE A 50 -9.34 -10.14 -6.92
N SER A 51 -9.78 -9.73 -5.73
CA SER A 51 -9.32 -8.51 -5.08
C SER A 51 -8.88 -8.83 -3.66
N GLY A 52 -7.72 -8.32 -3.26
CA GLY A 52 -7.25 -8.39 -1.88
C GLY A 52 -7.88 -7.34 -0.96
N THR A 53 -8.54 -6.32 -1.53
CA THR A 53 -9.17 -5.20 -0.82
C THR A 53 -10.69 -5.31 -0.88
N ASP A 54 -11.38 -4.51 -0.07
CA ASP A 54 -12.84 -4.38 -0.13
C ASP A 54 -13.28 -3.95 -1.55
N SER A 55 -14.36 -4.54 -2.05
CA SER A 55 -14.83 -4.33 -3.43
C SER A 55 -15.25 -2.89 -3.72
N SER A 56 -15.62 -2.14 -2.68
CA SER A 56 -15.99 -0.72 -2.78
C SER A 56 -14.82 0.23 -2.54
N TYR A 57 -13.62 -0.29 -2.22
CA TYR A 57 -12.50 0.50 -1.75
C TYR A 57 -11.34 0.52 -2.74
N ASN A 58 -10.89 1.75 -3.03
CA ASN A 58 -9.65 2.02 -3.75
C ASN A 58 -8.78 2.93 -2.90
N LEU A 59 -7.47 2.80 -3.03
CA LEU A 59 -6.56 3.78 -2.44
C LEU A 59 -6.82 5.17 -3.05
N PRO A 60 -6.68 6.26 -2.27
CA PRO A 60 -6.72 7.60 -2.82
C PRO A 60 -5.70 7.76 -3.95
N ASN A 61 -6.03 8.50 -5.00
CA ASN A 61 -5.16 8.67 -6.18
C ASN A 61 -3.81 9.35 -5.90
N ASN A 62 -3.66 9.97 -4.73
CA ASN A 62 -2.43 10.57 -4.24
C ASN A 62 -1.62 9.66 -3.31
N ILE A 63 -2.05 8.42 -3.09
CA ILE A 63 -1.37 7.41 -2.28
C ILE A 63 -0.99 6.19 -3.13
N ALA A 64 0.23 5.70 -2.94
CA ALA A 64 0.68 4.41 -3.47
C ALA A 64 1.09 3.45 -2.36
N LEU A 65 0.79 2.17 -2.55
CA LEU A 65 1.32 1.06 -1.76
C LEU A 65 2.69 0.67 -2.34
N LEU A 66 3.77 1.06 -1.67
CA LEU A 66 5.14 0.80 -2.12
C LEU A 66 5.67 -0.57 -1.68
N THR A 67 5.22 -1.05 -0.52
CA THR A 67 5.64 -2.36 -0.01
C THR A 67 4.46 -3.04 0.64
N LEU A 68 4.25 -4.29 0.26
CA LEU A 68 3.42 -5.25 0.97
C LEU A 68 4.22 -6.55 1.03
N GLN A 69 4.75 -6.87 2.21
CA GLN A 69 5.66 -8.00 2.38
C GLN A 69 5.32 -8.78 3.64
N GLU A 70 5.19 -10.10 3.52
CA GLU A 70 5.08 -10.98 4.67
C GLU A 70 6.36 -10.94 5.51
N PHE A 71 6.18 -10.87 6.83
CA PHE A 71 7.23 -10.89 7.81
C PHE A 71 6.98 -12.01 8.82
N LYS A 72 7.97 -12.27 9.68
CA LYS A 72 7.88 -13.37 10.66
C LYS A 72 6.71 -13.16 11.62
N ASN A 73 6.13 -14.28 12.08
CA ASN A 73 5.09 -14.35 13.10
C ASN A 73 3.76 -13.69 12.71
N GLY A 74 3.32 -13.84 11.45
CA GLY A 74 2.04 -13.31 10.98
C GLY A 74 1.98 -11.79 10.84
N LYS A 75 3.15 -11.13 10.90
CA LYS A 75 3.26 -9.69 10.66
C LYS A 75 3.42 -9.42 9.18
N VAL A 76 2.90 -8.29 8.73
CA VAL A 76 3.08 -7.80 7.37
C VAL A 76 3.70 -6.41 7.43
N LEU A 77 4.74 -6.20 6.62
CA LEU A 77 5.36 -4.91 6.41
C LEU A 77 4.61 -4.16 5.31
N VAL A 78 4.08 -3.00 5.65
CA VAL A 78 3.32 -2.13 4.75
C VAL A 78 4.01 -0.77 4.66
N ARG A 79 4.24 -0.28 3.44
CA ARG A 79 4.69 1.10 3.19
C ARG A 79 3.71 1.82 2.27
N LEU A 80 3.18 2.92 2.77
CA LEU A 80 2.30 3.82 2.03
C LEU A 80 3.05 5.12 1.77
N ALA A 81 2.95 5.64 0.55
CA ALA A 81 3.59 6.88 0.16
C ALA A 81 2.59 7.86 -0.45
N HIS A 82 2.67 9.11 0.00
CA HIS A 82 2.02 10.22 -0.67
C HIS A 82 2.84 10.64 -1.89
N LEU A 83 2.23 10.62 -3.07
CA LEU A 83 2.94 10.80 -4.34
C LEU A 83 3.28 12.25 -4.66
N TYR A 84 2.53 13.21 -4.13
CA TYR A 84 2.64 14.63 -4.48
C TYR A 84 3.38 15.43 -3.42
N GLU A 85 4.07 16.48 -3.87
CA GLU A 85 4.66 17.53 -3.04
C GLU A 85 3.65 18.62 -2.67
N ILE A 86 3.96 19.41 -1.63
CA ILE A 86 3.12 20.53 -1.20
C ILE A 86 2.95 21.51 -2.37
N GLY A 87 1.71 21.76 -2.76
CA GLY A 87 1.38 22.69 -3.84
C GLY A 87 1.72 22.19 -5.26
N GLU A 88 2.05 20.91 -5.45
CA GLU A 88 2.35 20.36 -6.78
C GLU A 88 1.10 20.25 -7.68
N ASP A 89 -0.05 20.00 -7.06
CA ASP A 89 -1.38 19.82 -7.65
C ASP A 89 -2.46 20.27 -6.66
N ASN A 90 -3.46 21.03 -7.12
CA ASN A 90 -4.48 21.62 -6.24
C ASN A 90 -5.39 20.59 -5.54
N ASN A 91 -5.61 19.43 -6.16
CA ASN A 91 -6.54 18.42 -5.66
C ASN A 91 -5.84 17.29 -4.92
N TYR A 92 -4.61 16.97 -5.31
CA TYR A 92 -3.87 15.81 -4.82
C TYR A 92 -2.73 16.14 -3.85
N SER A 93 -2.34 17.41 -3.73
CA SER A 93 -1.32 17.86 -2.76
C SER A 93 -1.91 18.19 -1.40
N VAL A 94 -2.89 17.38 -0.97
CA VAL A 94 -3.62 17.54 0.28
C VAL A 94 -3.50 16.26 1.11
N MET A 95 -3.72 16.37 2.41
CA MET A 95 -3.69 15.20 3.30
C MET A 95 -4.67 14.13 2.84
N ALA A 96 -4.21 12.88 2.81
CA ALA A 96 -5.02 11.73 2.41
C ALA A 96 -5.07 10.68 3.53
N SER A 97 -6.19 9.99 3.60
CA SER A 97 -6.47 8.95 4.60
C SER A 97 -6.62 7.58 3.94
N VAL A 98 -6.00 6.56 4.54
CA VAL A 98 -6.10 5.16 4.14
C VAL A 98 -6.75 4.35 5.24
N GLU A 99 -7.80 3.60 4.90
CA GLU A 99 -8.55 2.76 5.83
C GLU A 99 -7.99 1.34 5.81
N LEU A 100 -7.20 0.97 6.82
CA LEU A 100 -6.51 -0.33 6.83
C LEU A 100 -7.49 -1.52 6.90
N LYS A 101 -8.67 -1.34 7.51
CA LYS A 101 -9.73 -2.37 7.55
C LYS A 101 -10.26 -2.69 6.15
N LYS A 102 -10.40 -1.70 5.28
CA LYS A 102 -10.84 -1.89 3.89
C LYS A 102 -9.72 -2.37 2.98
N LEU A 103 -8.47 -2.05 3.34
CA LEU A 103 -7.29 -2.58 2.64
C LEU A 103 -7.09 -4.08 2.91
N PHE A 104 -7.52 -4.57 4.07
CA PHE A 104 -7.44 -5.99 4.46
C PHE A 104 -8.80 -6.52 4.99
N PRO A 105 -9.86 -6.57 4.16
CA PRO A 105 -11.23 -6.87 4.61
C PRO A 105 -11.36 -8.28 5.21
N ASN A 106 -10.60 -9.23 4.69
CA ASN A 106 -10.66 -10.65 5.08
C ASN A 106 -9.71 -10.97 6.24
N LYS A 107 -9.11 -9.97 6.89
CA LYS A 107 -8.11 -10.16 7.94
C LYS A 107 -8.45 -9.31 9.16
N LYS A 108 -8.46 -9.95 10.32
CA LYS A 108 -8.55 -9.23 11.59
C LYS A 108 -7.18 -8.66 11.95
N ILE A 109 -7.09 -7.34 11.97
CA ILE A 109 -5.91 -6.59 12.40
C ILE A 109 -5.89 -6.57 13.94
N ASN A 110 -4.83 -7.11 14.54
CA ASN A 110 -4.64 -7.14 15.99
C ASN A 110 -3.92 -5.88 16.48
N LYS A 111 -2.85 -5.50 15.79
CA LYS A 111 -1.98 -4.38 16.18
C LYS A 111 -1.37 -3.75 14.94
N VAL A 112 -1.32 -2.42 14.93
CA VAL A 112 -0.57 -1.64 13.94
C VAL A 112 0.55 -0.91 14.69
N THR A 113 1.79 -1.10 14.25
CA THR A 113 2.96 -0.45 14.85
C THR A 113 3.67 0.34 13.76
N GLU A 114 3.79 1.65 13.94
CA GLU A 114 4.54 2.51 13.01
C GLU A 114 6.04 2.44 13.29
N MET A 115 6.80 2.26 12.23
CA MET A 115 8.25 2.03 12.27
C MET A 115 9.01 3.12 11.51
N SER A 116 10.33 3.14 11.68
CA SER A 116 11.27 3.83 10.80
C SER A 116 11.14 3.32 9.36
N LEU A 117 11.68 4.07 8.39
CA LEU A 117 11.64 3.70 6.96
C LEU A 117 12.27 2.32 6.68
N SER A 118 13.35 1.99 7.40
CA SER A 118 14.04 0.70 7.34
C SER A 118 13.38 -0.40 8.18
N ALA A 119 12.27 -0.08 8.87
CA ALA A 119 11.51 -0.99 9.73
C ALA A 119 12.31 -1.61 10.90
N ASN A 120 13.35 -0.93 11.38
CA ASN A 120 14.22 -1.43 12.45
C ASN A 120 13.97 -0.81 13.83
N GLN A 121 13.23 0.28 13.91
CA GLN A 121 12.97 1.04 15.14
C GLN A 121 11.53 1.52 15.14
N GLU A 122 10.88 1.55 16.30
CA GLU A 122 9.54 2.15 16.42
C GLU A 122 9.63 3.66 16.20
N ARG A 123 8.68 4.22 15.45
CA ARG A 123 8.69 5.66 15.14
C ARG A 123 8.67 6.51 16.40
N VAL A 124 7.89 6.12 17.40
CA VAL A 124 7.76 6.87 18.66
C VAL A 124 9.11 6.96 19.39
N GLU A 125 9.94 5.92 19.34
CA GLU A 125 11.27 5.93 19.94
C GLU A 125 12.25 6.80 19.16
N MET A 126 12.16 6.75 17.83
CA MET A 126 12.99 7.56 16.93
C MET A 126 12.71 9.07 17.13
N GLU A 127 11.43 9.47 17.16
CA GLU A 127 11.04 10.88 17.34
C GLU A 127 11.51 11.43 18.70
N LYS A 128 11.51 10.60 19.76
CA LYS A 128 12.05 10.99 21.09
C LYS A 128 13.57 11.25 21.07
N ARG A 129 14.29 10.65 20.12
CA ARG A 129 15.76 10.79 19.99
C ARG A 129 16.15 11.82 18.95
N LYS A 130 15.18 12.51 18.35
CA LYS A 130 15.43 13.54 17.35
C LYS A 130 16.20 14.70 18.00
N LEU A 131 17.25 15.14 17.33
CA LEU A 131 18.07 16.26 17.78
C LEU A 131 17.41 17.58 17.36
N ASP A 132 17.30 18.49 18.33
CA ASP A 132 16.82 19.85 18.10
C ASP A 132 17.99 20.77 17.72
N TRP A 133 18.21 20.90 16.42
CA TRP A 133 19.25 21.77 15.87
C TRP A 133 18.75 23.21 15.74
N LYS A 134 19.58 24.17 16.17
CA LYS A 134 19.40 25.58 15.82
C LYS A 134 20.14 25.84 14.52
N VAL A 135 19.40 26.17 13.47
CA VAL A 135 19.96 26.43 12.13
C VAL A 135 20.03 27.94 11.92
N GLU A 136 21.19 28.43 11.51
CA GLU A 136 21.38 29.84 11.21
C GLU A 136 20.53 30.25 10.00
N GLY A 137 19.76 31.33 10.13
CA GLY A 137 18.84 31.78 9.08
C GLY A 137 17.47 31.10 9.06
N SER A 138 17.12 30.26 10.04
CA SER A 138 15.74 29.75 10.16
C SER A 138 14.79 30.89 10.56
N THR A 139 14.22 31.59 9.58
CA THR A 139 12.90 32.22 9.75
C THR A 139 11.90 31.13 10.08
N ASP A 140 10.85 31.40 10.88
CA ASP A 140 9.79 30.44 11.22
C ASP A 140 9.25 29.75 9.96
N GLU A 141 9.85 28.62 9.58
CA GLU A 141 9.40 27.83 8.45
C GLU A 141 8.01 27.32 8.80
N PRO A 142 7.07 27.32 7.83
CA PRO A 142 5.74 26.81 8.08
C PRO A 142 5.87 25.37 8.60
N LYS A 143 5.31 25.12 9.79
CA LYS A 143 5.33 23.79 10.41
C LYS A 143 4.88 22.77 9.37
N VAL A 144 5.80 21.90 8.96
CA VAL A 144 5.51 20.81 8.03
C VAL A 144 4.37 19.99 8.64
N VAL A 145 3.22 20.04 7.99
CA VAL A 145 2.05 19.25 8.40
C VAL A 145 2.40 17.79 8.14
N ARG A 146 2.23 16.95 9.17
CA ARG A 146 2.46 15.51 9.11
C ARG A 146 1.17 14.79 9.44
N GLY A 147 1.01 13.58 8.89
CA GLY A 147 -0.12 12.73 9.24
C GLY A 147 -0.14 12.42 10.74
N GLY A 148 -1.34 12.36 11.31
CA GLY A 148 -1.54 12.06 12.72
C GLY A 148 -1.10 10.64 13.12
N PRO A 149 -1.03 10.36 14.44
CA PRO A 149 -0.90 9.00 14.94
C PRO A 149 -2.07 8.14 14.44
N VAL A 150 -1.81 6.86 14.21
CA VAL A 150 -2.85 5.93 13.73
C VAL A 150 -3.90 5.74 14.84
N ASP A 151 -5.17 5.98 14.50
CA ASP A 151 -6.30 5.72 15.41
C ASP A 151 -6.40 4.21 15.69
N PRO A 152 -6.31 3.75 16.96
CA PRO A 152 -6.34 2.33 17.30
C PRO A 152 -7.71 1.66 17.03
N THR A 153 -8.79 2.44 16.97
CA THR A 153 -10.16 1.94 16.79
C THR A 153 -10.55 1.96 15.32
N ASN A 154 -10.30 3.09 14.65
CA ASN A 154 -10.68 3.28 13.24
C ASN A 154 -9.66 2.66 12.28
N LEU A 155 -8.39 2.50 12.72
CA LEU A 155 -7.27 2.00 11.90
C LEU A 155 -7.11 2.77 10.59
N VAL A 156 -7.19 4.10 10.71
CA VAL A 156 -7.02 5.04 9.61
C VAL A 156 -5.62 5.64 9.68
N VAL A 157 -4.93 5.64 8.55
CA VAL A 157 -3.59 6.22 8.39
C VAL A 157 -3.70 7.49 7.57
N GLU A 158 -3.26 8.60 8.12
CA GLU A 158 -3.12 9.86 7.40
C GLU A 158 -1.72 10.02 6.82
N LEU A 159 -1.61 10.51 5.60
CA LEU A 159 -0.34 10.87 4.98
C LEU A 159 -0.42 12.30 4.46
N ALA A 160 0.54 13.12 4.88
CA ALA A 160 0.73 14.45 4.31
C ALA A 160 1.57 14.36 3.01
N PRO A 161 1.62 15.43 2.20
CA PRO A 161 2.43 15.48 1.00
C PRO A 161 3.89 15.02 1.22
N MET A 162 4.40 14.21 0.30
CA MET A 162 5.72 13.55 0.34
C MET A 162 6.02 12.63 1.53
N GLU A 163 5.03 12.30 2.37
CA GLU A 163 5.26 11.36 3.46
C GLU A 163 5.28 9.91 2.98
N ILE A 164 6.23 9.14 3.52
CA ILE A 164 6.25 7.68 3.44
C ILE A 164 6.13 7.14 4.86
N ARG A 165 5.05 6.41 5.13
CA ARG A 165 4.81 5.80 6.44
C ARG A 165 4.98 4.28 6.35
N THR A 166 5.71 3.73 7.31
CA THR A 166 6.08 2.30 7.37
C THR A 166 5.42 1.67 8.58
N PHE A 167 4.75 0.53 8.38
CA PHE A 167 4.00 -0.15 9.42
C PHE A 167 4.31 -1.63 9.46
N PHE A 168 4.37 -2.18 10.68
CA PHE A 168 4.08 -3.59 10.90
C PHE A 168 2.62 -3.75 11.30
N ILE A 169 1.90 -4.56 10.55
CA ILE A 169 0.53 -4.94 10.83
C ILE A 169 0.51 -6.40 11.28
N ASP A 170 0.04 -6.64 12.49
CA ASP A 170 -0.19 -7.98 13.03
C ASP A 170 -1.57 -8.46 12.56
N LEU A 171 -1.56 -9.47 11.70
CA LEU A 171 -2.77 -10.07 11.15
C LEU A 171 -2.93 -11.46 11.77
N ASN A 172 -4.16 -11.81 12.12
CA ASN A 172 -4.43 -13.21 12.47
C ASN A 172 -4.16 -14.12 11.26
N PRO A 173 -3.61 -15.33 11.49
CA PRO A 173 -3.59 -16.37 10.48
C PRO A 173 -4.99 -16.57 9.92
N LEU A 174 -5.09 -16.94 8.64
CA LEU A 174 -6.38 -17.33 8.07
C LEU A 174 -7.01 -18.40 8.98
N GLN A 175 -8.31 -18.31 9.23
CA GLN A 175 -9.09 -19.55 9.35
C GLN A 175 -8.92 -20.24 8.01
N THR A 176 -7.93 -21.13 7.92
CA THR A 176 -7.87 -22.09 6.83
C THR A 176 -9.17 -22.87 6.89
N VAL A 177 -9.84 -23.01 5.75
CA VAL A 177 -10.85 -24.06 5.58
C VAL A 177 -10.16 -25.35 6.06
N SER A 178 -10.79 -26.04 6.99
CA SER A 178 -10.18 -27.14 7.74
C SER A 178 -9.53 -28.15 6.79
N GLU A 179 -8.32 -28.62 7.13
CA GLU A 179 -7.58 -29.67 6.42
C GLU A 179 -8.40 -30.97 6.21
N ALA A 180 -9.52 -31.12 6.93
CA ALA A 180 -10.46 -32.23 6.79
C ALA A 180 -11.13 -32.31 5.40
N GLU A 181 -11.27 -31.21 4.64
CA GLU A 181 -11.86 -31.26 3.29
C GLU A 181 -10.85 -31.66 2.21
N ASN A 182 -9.54 -31.43 2.44
CA ASN A 182 -8.48 -31.87 1.52
C ASN A 182 -8.29 -33.39 1.52
N HIS A 183 -8.66 -34.08 2.62
CA HIS A 183 -8.60 -35.53 2.68
C HIS A 183 -9.78 -36.23 1.99
N MET A 184 -10.94 -35.57 1.85
CA MET A 184 -12.08 -36.14 1.12
C MET A 184 -11.95 -35.97 -0.40
N ALA A 185 -11.32 -34.89 -0.88
CA ALA A 185 -11.08 -34.67 -2.30
C ALA A 185 -10.11 -35.70 -2.90
N ASN A 186 -9.13 -36.19 -2.12
CA ASN A 186 -8.16 -37.19 -2.58
C ASN A 186 -8.70 -38.63 -2.63
N TYR A 187 -9.87 -38.91 -2.03
CA TYR A 187 -10.47 -40.26 -2.06
C TYR A 187 -11.52 -40.45 -3.16
N GLN A 188 -12.10 -39.37 -3.68
CA GLN A 188 -13.07 -39.43 -4.79
C GLN A 188 -12.42 -39.48 -6.18
N SER A 189 -11.09 -39.40 -6.28
CA SER A 189 -10.35 -39.51 -7.54
C SER A 189 -9.73 -40.89 -7.80
N ILE A 190 -10.02 -41.89 -6.95
CA ILE A 190 -9.51 -43.28 -7.10
C ILE A 190 -10.65 -44.31 -6.99
N GLN A 191 -11.83 -44.03 -7.58
CA GLN A 191 -12.81 -45.06 -7.92
C GLN A 191 -13.42 -44.82 -9.29
#